data_AF-A0A1H9B6T5-F1
#
_entry.id   AF-A0A1H9B6T5-F1
#
_cell.length_a   1.000
_cell.length_b   1.000
_cell.length_c   1.000
_cell.angle_alpha   90.00
_cell.angle_beta   90.00
_cell.angle_gamma   90.00
#
_symmetry.space_group_name_H-M   'P 1'
#
loop_
_entity.id
_entity.type
_entity.pdbx_description
1 polymer ?
#
loop_
_entity_poly.entity_id
_entity_poly.type
_entity_poly.pdbx_seq_one_letter_code
_entity_poly.pdbx_strand_id
1 'polypeptide(L)'
;MIACTLSNLELRSIIESAFLPMRCNCTILDGAMTVEVIDPVTEHVEMLASGIALDRLDTSRALCELISELRANLSNGRHLQRHALAS
;
A
#
# COMPACT_ATOMS: atom_id res chain seq x y z
N MET A 1 2.75 20.53 13.48
CA MET A 1 2.31 19.42 12.63
C MET A 1 3.53 19.03 11.81
N ILE A 2 4.21 17.94 12.18
CA ILE A 2 5.45 17.52 11.52
C ILE A 2 5.00 16.96 10.17
N ALA A 3 5.26 17.69 9.09
CA ALA A 3 5.17 17.17 7.74
C ALA A 3 6.22 16.06 7.65
N CYS A 4 5.79 14.81 7.76
CA CYS A 4 6.65 13.66 7.51
C CYS A 4 6.91 13.64 6.01
N THR A 5 7.86 14.45 5.55
CA THR A 5 8.38 14.40 4.18
C THR A 5 9.23 13.15 4.03
N LEU A 6 8.56 11.99 4.06
CA LEU A 6 9.18 10.70 3.83
C LEU A 6 9.53 10.59 2.35
N SER A 7 10.73 10.11 2.07
CA SER A 7 11.09 9.73 0.72
C SER A 7 10.25 8.57 0.23
N ASN A 8 10.12 8.43 -1.09
CA ASN A 8 9.50 7.27 -1.72
C ASN A 8 10.08 5.94 -1.24
N LEU A 9 11.36 5.89 -0.86
CA LEU A 9 11.98 4.68 -0.28
C LEU A 9 11.47 4.40 1.13
N GLU A 10 11.39 5.42 1.98
CA GLU A 10 10.91 5.28 3.36
C GLU A 10 9.43 4.90 3.41
N LEU A 11 8.60 5.52 2.57
CA LEU A 11 7.19 5.15 2.44
C LEU A 11 7.02 3.68 2.07
N ARG A 12 7.78 3.21 1.07
CA ARG A 12 7.77 1.79 0.67
C ARG A 12 8.21 0.90 1.83
N SER A 13 9.35 1.20 2.46
CA SER A 13 9.88 0.41 3.58
C SER A 13 8.88 0.29 4.74
N ILE A 14 8.24 1.39 5.12
CA ILE A 14 7.23 1.39 6.19
C ILE A 14 6.04 0.50 5.82
N ILE A 15 5.49 0.68 4.62
CA ILE A 15 4.34 -0.09 4.15
C ILE A 15 4.72 -1.58 4.05
N GLU A 16 5.83 -1.91 3.38
CA GLU A 16 6.30 -3.29 3.20
C GLU A 16 6.52 -4.01 4.53
N SER A 17 7.13 -3.33 5.52
CA SER A 17 7.34 -3.88 6.85
C SER A 17 6.04 -4.17 7.62
N ALA A 18 4.96 -3.44 7.31
CA ALA A 18 3.66 -3.60 7.98
C ALA A 18 2.89 -4.87 7.54
N PHE A 19 3.30 -5.53 6.46
CA PHE A 19 2.67 -6.76 5.96
C PHE A 19 3.42 -8.02 6.34
N LEU A 20 4.55 -7.93 7.05
CA LEU A 20 5.26 -9.10 7.55
C LEU A 20 4.32 -9.97 8.40
N PRO A 21 4.36 -11.32 8.25
CA PRO A 21 5.35 -12.11 7.50
C PRO A 21 5.09 -12.26 5.99
N MET A 22 3.99 -11.72 5.45
CA MET A 22 3.74 -11.76 4.01
C MET A 22 4.75 -10.90 3.25
N ARG A 23 5.05 -11.27 2.00
CA ARG A 23 5.92 -10.47 1.14
C ARG A 23 5.09 -9.32 0.57
N CYS A 24 5.49 -8.09 0.83
CA CYS A 24 4.86 -6.92 0.24
C CYS A 24 5.88 -6.21 -0.66
N ASN A 25 5.45 -5.84 -1.86
CA ASN A 25 6.23 -5.13 -2.84
C ASN A 25 5.51 -3.82 -3.20
N CYS A 26 6.14 -2.70 -2.87
CA CYS A 26 5.59 -1.39 -3.16
C CYS A 26 6.35 -0.73 -4.32
N THR A 27 5.65 -0.48 -5.42
CA THR A 27 6.20 0.22 -6.59
C THR A 27 5.58 1.60 -6.69
N ILE A 28 6.39 2.63 -6.97
CA ILE A 28 5.91 4.01 -7.18
C ILE A 28 6.22 4.40 -8.62
N LEU A 29 5.21 4.86 -9.34
CA LEU A 29 5.30 5.36 -10.71
C LEU A 29 4.42 6.61 -10.84
N ASP A 30 4.96 7.69 -11.41
CA ASP A 30 4.24 8.95 -11.68
C ASP A 30 3.41 9.49 -10.49
N GLY A 31 3.94 9.38 -9.27
CA GLY A 31 3.26 9.87 -8.06
C GLY A 31 2.16 8.95 -7.51
N ALA A 32 1.96 7.79 -8.13
CA ALA A 32 1.05 6.75 -7.65
C ALA A 32 1.83 5.53 -7.15
N MET A 33 1.41 5.00 -6.00
CA MET A 33 1.93 3.76 -5.45
C MET A 33 1.02 2.58 -5.80
N THR A 34 1.65 1.47 -6.11
CA THR A 34 1.08 0.13 -6.24
C THR A 34 1.66 -0.74 -5.14
N VAL A 35 0.80 -1.39 -4.37
CA VAL A 35 1.13 -2.32 -3.29
C VAL A 35 0.67 -3.70 -3.72
N GLU A 36 1.60 -4.63 -3.77
CA GLU A 36 1.36 -6.04 -4.08
C GLU A 36 1.73 -6.87 -2.84
N VAL A 37 0.79 -7.67 -2.34
CA VAL A 37 1.02 -8.59 -1.22
C VAL A 37 0.95 -10.01 -1.73
N ILE A 38 2.04 -10.74 -1.50
CA ILE A 38 2.31 -12.08 -1.99
C ILE A 38 2.49 -12.98 -0.77
N ASP A 39 1.83 -14.13 -0.80
CA ASP A 39 2.10 -15.20 0.15
C ASP A 39 3.48 -15.81 -0.16
N PRO A 40 4.46 -15.71 0.74
CA PRO A 40 5.82 -16.21 0.50
C PRO A 40 5.89 -17.74 0.39
N VAL A 41 4.84 -18.47 0.79
CA VAL A 41 4.78 -19.94 0.73
C VAL A 41 4.21 -20.42 -0.59
N THR A 42 3.09 -19.84 -1.02
CA THR A 42 2.38 -20.24 -2.25
C THR A 42 2.82 -19.45 -3.49
N GLU A 43 3.57 -18.36 -3.29
CA GLU A 43 3.92 -17.35 -4.30
C GLU A 43 2.70 -16.71 -4.98
N HIS A 44 1.52 -16.82 -4.35
CA HIS A 44 0.29 -16.25 -4.88
C HIS A 44 0.12 -14.79 -4.46
N VAL A 45 -0.40 -13.97 -5.37
CA VAL A 45 -0.77 -12.57 -5.08
C VAL A 45 -2.11 -12.57 -4.33
N GLU A 46 -2.06 -12.42 -3.02
CA GLU A 46 -3.24 -12.34 -2.16
C GLU A 46 -3.96 -10.99 -2.32
N MET A 47 -3.22 -9.93 -2.65
CA MET A 47 -3.78 -8.61 -2.84
C MET A 47 -2.94 -7.74 -3.77
N LEU A 48 -3.60 -6.99 -4.65
CA LEU A 48 -3.00 -5.94 -5.48
C LEU A 48 -3.81 -4.66 -5.34
N ALA A 49 -3.19 -3.60 -4.83
CA ALA A 49 -3.78 -2.26 -4.75
C ALA A 49 -2.94 -1.31 -5.60
N SER A 50 -3.55 -0.58 -6.54
CA SER A 50 -2.86 0.38 -7.40
C SER A 50 -3.55 1.75 -7.37
N GLY A 51 -2.86 2.78 -7.85
CA GLY A 51 -3.41 4.13 -7.94
C GLY A 51 -3.50 4.86 -6.60
N ILE A 52 -2.66 4.49 -5.62
CA ILE A 52 -2.59 5.19 -4.33
C ILE A 52 -1.80 6.48 -4.54
N ALA A 53 -2.48 7.62 -4.62
CA ALA A 53 -1.84 8.92 -4.78
C ALA A 53 -0.94 9.24 -3.58
N LEU A 54 0.35 9.49 -3.83
CA LEU A 54 1.32 9.82 -2.79
C LEU A 54 1.03 11.17 -2.12
N ASP A 55 0.39 12.09 -2.82
CA ASP A 55 -0.06 13.38 -2.27
C ASP A 55 -1.01 13.22 -1.08
N ARG A 56 -1.67 12.05 -0.94
CA ARG A 56 -2.54 11.73 0.19
C ARG A 56 -1.78 11.14 1.39
N LEU A 57 -0.48 10.88 1.26
CA LEU A 57 0.37 10.29 2.29
C LEU A 57 1.30 11.34 2.91
N ASP A 58 0.79 12.56 3.07
CA ASP A 58 1.51 13.73 3.60
C ASP A 58 1.62 13.75 5.14
N THR A 59 0.87 12.86 5.82
CA THR A 59 0.89 12.73 7.27
C THR A 59 1.06 11.27 7.71
N SER A 60 1.65 11.08 8.90
CA SER A 60 1.73 9.77 9.55
C SER A 60 0.36 9.13 9.74
N ARG A 61 -0.69 9.94 10.00
CA ARG A 61 -2.07 9.47 10.10
C ARG A 61 -2.55 8.86 8.79
N ALA A 62 -2.38 9.55 7.68
CA ALA A 62 -2.81 9.03 6.38
C ALA A 62 -2.06 7.74 5.99
N LEU A 63 -0.78 7.65 6.34
CA LEU A 63 0.00 6.42 6.16
C LEU A 63 -0.55 5.26 7.00
N CYS A 64 -0.83 5.51 8.29
CA CYS A 64 -1.43 4.51 9.17
C CYS A 64 -2.83 4.08 8.69
N GLU A 65 -3.65 5.02 8.23
CA GLU A 65 -4.98 4.74 7.68
C GLU A 65 -4.88 3.86 6.43
N LEU A 66 -3.97 4.16 5.51
CA LEU A 66 -3.71 3.33 4.34
C LEU A 66 -3.32 1.90 4.74
N ILE A 67 -2.38 1.74 5.67
CA ILE A 67 -1.93 0.42 6.15
C ILE A 67 -3.11 -0.33 6.78
N SER A 68 -3.93 0.33 7.59
CA SER A 68 -5.12 -0.26 8.20
C SER A 68 -6.15 -0.70 7.15
N GLU A 69 -6.42 0.13 6.14
CA GLU A 69 -7.32 -0.23 5.03
C GLU A 69 -6.81 -1.45 4.26
N LEU A 70 -5.53 -1.45 3.87
CA LEU A 70 -4.93 -2.55 3.12
C LEU A 70 -4.93 -3.86 3.93
N ARG A 71 -4.63 -3.82 5.23
CA ARG A 71 -4.69 -5.02 6.09
C ARG A 71 -6.13 -5.54 6.24
N ALA A 72 -7.11 -4.65 6.37
CA ALA A 72 -8.52 -5.04 6.40
C ALA A 72 -8.97 -5.65 5.06
N ASN A 73 -8.45 -5.16 3.93
CA ASN A 73 -8.77 -5.72 2.61
C ASN A 73 -8.18 -7.13 2.45
N LEU A 74 -6.93 -7.32 2.85
CA LEU A 74 -6.25 -8.61 2.87
C LEU A 74 -7.01 -9.61 3.75
N SER A 75 -7.41 -9.22 4.98
CA SER A 75 -8.15 -10.12 5.87
C SER A 75 -9.54 -10.48 5.37
N ASN A 76 -10.19 -9.57 4.64
CA ASN A 76 -11.54 -9.78 4.13
C ASN A 76 -11.58 -10.51 2.77
N GLY A 77 -10.41 -10.88 2.19
CA GLY A 77 -10.32 -11.48 0.85
C GLY A 77 -10.95 -10.59 -0.23
N ARG A 78 -11.12 -9.29 0.04
CA ARG A 78 -11.74 -8.35 -0.91
C ARG A 78 -10.64 -7.94 -1.87
N HIS A 79 -10.62 -8.61 -3.03
CA HIS A 79 -9.90 -8.16 -4.21
C HIS A 79 -10.49 -6.81 -4.65
N LEU A 80 -10.09 -5.72 -4.00
CA LEU A 80 -10.46 -4.36 -4.40
C LEU A 80 -9.66 -4.01 -5.64
N GLN A 81 -10.13 -4.54 -6.77
CA GLN A 81 -9.88 -3.99 -8.08
C GLN A 81 -10.58 -2.62 -8.14
N ARG A 82 -10.03 -1.63 -7.44
CA ARG A 82 -10.37 -0.21 -7.62
C ARG A 82 -9.77 0.20 -8.95
N HIS A 83 -10.43 -0.20 -10.04
CA HIS A 83 -10.38 0.57 -11.27
C HIS A 83 -10.66 2.02 -10.89
N ALA A 84 -9.67 2.87 -11.14
CA ALA A 84 -9.80 4.31 -11.08
C ALA A 84 -11.12 4.70 -11.76
N LEU A 85 -12.02 5.33 -11.01
CA LEU A 85 -13.12 6.10 -11.57
C LEU A 85 -12.50 7.28 -12.31
N ALA A 86 -12.18 7.08 -13.58
CA ALA A 86 -12.19 8.15 -14.56
C ALA A 86 -13.61 8.20 -15.14
N SER A 87 -14.39 9.15 -14.67
CA SER A 87 -15.64 9.61 -15.30
C SER A 87 -15.72 11.12 -15.14
#